data_AF-A0A6F9Y657-F1
#
_entry.id   AF-A0A6F9Y657-F1
#
_cell.length_a   1.000
_cell.length_b   1.000
_cell.length_c   1.000
_cell.angle_alpha   90.00
_cell.angle_beta   90.00
_cell.angle_gamma   90.00
#
_symmetry.space_group_name_H-M   'P 1'
#
loop_
_entity.id
_entity.type
_entity.pdbx_description
1 polymer ?
#
loop_
_entity_poly.entity_id
_entity_poly.type
_entity_poly.pdbx_seq_one_letter_code
_entity_poly.pdbx_strand_id
1 'polypeptide(L)'
;MVGEYYCYEEEGNQLFYHIFEKDNRVEVFENNDFLSKFSQVLFTPVWGKLFKADLFKYVRFPDLSSHEDNFVIQKLYLLANRVAYVVDNLYCYQTRLGSVMRTEKSMQKIRDYVTALEE
;
A
#
# COMPACT_ATOMS: atom_id res chain seq x y z
N MET A 1 8.55 -2.33 7.15
CA MET A 1 9.39 -1.86 6.03
C MET A 1 8.48 -1.65 4.84
N VAL A 2 8.64 -0.51 4.17
CA VAL A 2 7.91 -0.13 2.96
C VAL A 2 8.93 -0.01 1.84
N GLY A 3 8.73 -0.75 0.74
CA GLY A 3 9.51 -0.60 -0.48
C GLY A 3 8.69 0.06 -1.58
N GLU A 4 9.37 0.63 -2.56
CA GLU A 4 8.75 1.05 -3.82
C GLU A 4 8.37 -0.19 -4.65
N TYR A 5 7.52 0.01 -5.64
CA TYR A 5 7.09 -1.04 -6.55
C TYR A 5 7.15 -0.55 -7.99
N TYR A 6 7.28 -1.47 -8.92
CA TYR A 6 7.14 -1.18 -10.35
C TYR A 6 5.92 -1.92 -10.89
N CYS A 7 5.33 -1.42 -11.97
CA CYS A 7 4.15 -2.06 -12.56
C CYS A 7 4.54 -2.91 -13.77
N TYR A 8 3.97 -4.10 -13.87
CA TYR A 8 3.97 -4.91 -15.09
C TYR A 8 2.55 -4.93 -15.67
N GLU A 9 2.36 -4.40 -16.87
CA GLU A 9 1.09 -4.50 -17.61
C GLU A 9 1.14 -5.69 -18.57
N GLU A 10 0.21 -6.63 -18.37
CA GLU A 10 0.15 -7.89 -19.13
C GLU A 10 -0.26 -7.66 -20.60
N GLU A 11 -1.21 -6.76 -20.86
CA GLU A 11 -1.76 -6.54 -22.21
C GLU A 11 -0.72 -5.97 -23.19
N GLY A 12 0.06 -4.98 -22.74
CA GLY A 12 1.13 -4.39 -23.52
C GLY A 12 2.45 -5.14 -23.40
N ASN A 13 2.58 -6.07 -22.44
CA ASN A 13 3.84 -6.69 -22.02
C ASN A 13 4.89 -5.62 -21.66
N GLN A 14 4.51 -4.64 -20.84
CA GLN A 14 5.31 -3.46 -20.52
C GLN A 14 5.63 -3.38 -19.03
N LEU A 15 6.83 -2.88 -18.72
CA LEU A 15 7.29 -2.58 -17.36
C LEU A 15 7.39 -1.07 -17.15
N PHE A 16 6.79 -0.59 -16.07
CA PHE A 16 6.78 0.82 -15.68
C PHE A 16 7.54 1.01 -14.38
N TYR A 17 8.67 1.71 -14.45
CA TYR A 17 9.52 2.06 -13.32
C TYR A 17 9.44 3.56 -13.05
N HIS A 18 9.43 3.97 -11.78
CA HIS A 18 9.50 5.38 -11.37
C HIS A 18 10.69 5.70 -10.44
N ILE A 19 11.35 4.67 -9.92
CA ILE A 19 12.63 4.78 -9.21
C ILE A 19 13.75 4.24 -10.10
N PHE A 20 14.88 4.94 -10.16
CA PHE A 20 16.07 4.51 -10.91
C PHE A 20 17.26 4.38 -9.96
N GLU A 21 18.30 3.60 -10.31
CA GLU A 21 19.40 3.21 -9.40
C GLU A 21 20.04 4.37 -8.61
N LYS A 22 20.11 5.58 -9.20
CA LYS A 22 20.63 6.79 -8.56
C LYS A 22 19.81 7.27 -7.35
N ASP A 23 18.60 6.77 -7.18
CA ASP A 23 17.63 7.19 -6.17
C ASP A 23 17.60 6.24 -4.96
N ASN A 24 18.40 5.17 -4.97
CA ASN A 24 18.44 4.16 -3.93
C ASN A 24 18.86 4.75 -2.58
N ARG A 25 17.92 4.74 -1.63
CA ARG A 25 18.17 5.17 -0.25
C ARG A 25 17.22 4.50 0.73
N VAL A 26 17.60 4.53 1.99
CA VAL A 26 16.77 4.08 3.11
C VAL A 26 16.51 5.25 4.04
N GLU A 27 15.23 5.54 4.26
CA GLU A 27 14.76 6.53 5.21
C GLU A 27 14.12 5.80 6.40
N VAL A 28 14.40 6.25 7.62
CA VAL A 28 13.80 5.69 8.83
C VAL A 28 12.98 6.77 9.49
N PHE A 29 11.69 6.50 9.63
CA PHE A 29 10.76 7.34 10.36
C PHE A 29 10.51 6.73 11.72
N GLU A 30 10.54 7.55 12.75
CA GLU A 30 10.19 7.17 14.12
C GLU A 30 8.88 7.83 14.51
N ASN A 31 8.13 7.18 15.40
CA ASN A 31 6.83 7.66 15.86
C ASN A 31 5.89 7.97 14.66
N ASN A 32 5.10 9.04 14.78
CA ASN A 32 4.10 9.45 13.81
C ASN A 32 4.64 10.36 12.70
N ASP A 33 5.96 10.56 12.58
CA ASP A 33 6.55 11.45 11.56
C ASP A 33 6.19 11.02 10.13
N PHE A 34 6.02 9.72 9.92
CA PHE A 34 5.62 9.16 8.63
C PHE A 34 4.17 9.53 8.24
N LEU A 35 3.30 9.97 9.16
CA LEU A 35 1.91 10.33 8.85
C LEU A 35 1.83 11.47 7.82
N SER A 36 2.82 12.36 7.82
CA SER A 36 2.96 13.41 6.80
C SER A 36 3.17 12.87 5.37
N LYS A 37 3.64 11.62 5.24
CA LYS A 37 3.89 10.91 3.98
C LYS A 37 2.78 9.92 3.62
N PHE A 38 1.92 9.55 4.58
CA PHE A 38 0.93 8.49 4.43
C PHE A 38 -0.08 8.73 3.29
N SER A 39 -0.31 9.99 2.89
CA SER A 39 -1.21 10.33 1.77
C SER A 39 -0.71 9.91 0.38
N GLN A 40 0.52 9.40 0.25
CA GLN A 40 1.00 8.91 -1.02
C GLN A 40 0.43 7.50 -1.30
N VAL A 41 0.03 7.29 -2.56
CA VAL A 41 -0.53 6.02 -3.07
C VAL A 41 0.34 4.81 -2.70
N LEU A 42 1.65 4.99 -2.57
CA LEU A 42 2.60 3.96 -2.16
C LEU A 42 2.35 3.40 -0.75
N PHE A 43 1.95 4.24 0.20
CA PHE A 43 1.80 3.84 1.59
C PHE A 43 0.47 3.13 1.85
N THR A 44 -0.51 3.32 0.98
CA THR A 44 -1.86 2.76 1.09
C THR A 44 -1.94 1.22 0.97
N PRO A 45 -1.34 0.55 -0.03
CA PRO A 45 -1.49 -0.90 -0.15
C PRO A 45 -0.77 -1.66 0.96
N VAL A 46 -1.33 -2.77 1.42
CA VAL A 46 -0.66 -3.64 2.41
C VAL A 46 0.39 -4.57 1.77
N TRP A 47 0.24 -4.88 0.48
CA TRP A 47 1.17 -5.74 -0.25
C TRP A 47 2.53 -5.05 -0.48
N GLY A 48 3.55 -5.87 -0.77
CA GLY A 48 4.92 -5.38 -1.00
C GLY A 48 5.61 -4.80 0.24
N LYS A 49 5.09 -5.09 1.44
CA LYS A 49 5.57 -4.56 2.71
C LYS A 49 5.86 -5.69 3.70
N LEU A 50 6.79 -5.43 4.61
CA LEU A 50 7.12 -6.34 5.70
C LEU A 50 6.70 -5.74 7.04
N PHE A 51 5.89 -6.49 7.79
CA PHE A 51 5.36 -6.09 9.08
C PHE A 51 5.82 -7.01 10.19
N LYS A 52 6.04 -6.45 11.38
CA LYS A 52 6.23 -7.25 12.59
C LYS A 52 4.89 -7.89 12.96
N ALA A 53 4.89 -9.20 13.23
CA ALA A 53 3.67 -9.96 13.52
C ALA A 53 2.84 -9.37 14.68
N ASP A 54 3.50 -8.84 15.71
CA ASP A 54 2.85 -8.23 16.87
C ASP A 54 1.96 -7.03 16.52
N LEU A 55 2.22 -6.32 15.40
CA LEU A 55 1.36 -5.23 14.94
C LEU A 55 -0.05 -5.72 14.59
N PHE A 56 -0.17 -6.99 14.19
CA PHE A 56 -1.44 -7.65 13.92
C PHE A 56 -2.04 -8.32 15.15
N LYS A 57 -1.60 -8.02 16.37
CA LYS A 57 -2.19 -8.66 17.56
C LYS A 57 -3.71 -8.41 17.66
N TYR A 58 -4.15 -7.19 17.36
CA TYR A 58 -5.56 -6.76 17.43
C TYR A 58 -6.10 -6.14 16.15
N VAL A 59 -5.31 -6.09 15.07
CA VAL A 59 -5.75 -5.56 13.77
C VAL A 59 -6.14 -6.72 12.87
N ARG A 60 -7.35 -6.69 12.32
CA ARG A 60 -7.86 -7.65 11.34
C ARG A 60 -8.41 -6.92 10.13
N PHE A 61 -8.35 -7.59 8.99
CA PHE A 61 -9.03 -7.10 7.79
C PHE A 61 -10.54 -7.15 8.03
N PRO A 62 -11.25 -6.06 7.69
CA PRO A 62 -12.71 -6.05 7.76
C PRO A 62 -13.27 -6.93 6.65
N ASP A 63 -14.49 -7.41 6.83
CA ASP A 63 -15.23 -8.15 5.80
C ASP A 63 -15.81 -7.16 4.79
N LEU A 64 -14.94 -6.61 3.94
CA LEU A 64 -15.28 -5.71 2.83
C LEU A 64 -14.98 -6.39 1.49
N SER A 65 -15.73 -6.02 0.46
CA SER A 65 -15.51 -6.55 -0.89
C SER A 65 -14.33 -5.87 -1.60
N SER A 66 -13.89 -4.72 -1.10
CA SER A 66 -12.76 -3.94 -1.59
C SER A 66 -12.27 -2.93 -0.56
N HIS A 67 -11.07 -2.39 -0.76
CA HIS A 67 -10.50 -1.30 0.06
C HIS A 67 -10.27 -1.66 1.54
N GLU A 68 -10.26 -2.95 1.85
CA GLU A 68 -9.90 -3.52 3.15
C GLU A 68 -8.48 -3.13 3.59
N ASP A 69 -7.58 -2.93 2.62
CA ASP A 69 -6.23 -2.44 2.85
C ASP A 69 -6.22 -1.09 3.55
N ASN A 70 -7.10 -0.16 3.13
CA ASN A 70 -7.16 1.20 3.67
C ASN A 70 -7.47 1.19 5.17
N PHE A 71 -8.32 0.26 5.60
CA PHE A 71 -8.69 0.06 6.99
C PHE A 71 -7.52 -0.46 7.84
N VAL A 72 -6.79 -1.43 7.32
CA VAL A 72 -5.74 -2.12 8.07
C VAL A 72 -4.46 -1.29 8.12
N ILE A 73 -4.06 -0.73 7.00
CA ILE A 73 -2.74 -0.11 6.84
C ILE A 73 -2.56 1.10 7.77
N GLN A 74 -3.60 1.92 7.94
CA GLN A 74 -3.58 3.10 8.82
C GLN A 74 -3.35 2.70 10.28
N LYS A 75 -4.01 1.62 10.74
CA LYS A 75 -3.89 1.09 12.10
C LYS A 75 -2.50 0.51 12.35
N LEU A 76 -1.96 -0.27 11.40
CA LEU A 76 -0.61 -0.84 11.52
C LEU A 76 0.46 0.23 11.65
N TYR A 77 0.31 1.30 10.89
CA TYR A 77 1.21 2.44 10.89
C TYR A 77 1.13 3.23 12.20
N LEU A 78 -0.07 3.48 12.75
CA LEU A 78 -0.23 4.11 14.07
C LEU A 78 0.34 3.26 15.21
N LEU A 79 0.35 1.92 15.06
CA LEU A 79 0.93 1.00 16.02
C LEU A 79 2.46 0.83 15.87
N ALA A 80 3.03 1.26 14.74
CA ALA A 80 4.44 1.08 14.46
C ALA A 80 5.27 2.19 15.12
N ASN A 81 6.21 1.81 15.98
CA ASN A 81 7.17 2.76 16.56
C ASN A 81 8.21 3.28 15.55
N ARG A 82 8.45 2.49 14.49
CA ARG A 82 9.45 2.79 13.47
C ARG A 82 9.05 2.21 12.13
N VAL A 83 9.21 2.99 11.07
CA VAL A 83 8.99 2.58 9.68
C VAL A 83 10.27 2.82 8.88
N ALA A 84 10.87 1.75 8.35
CA ALA A 84 11.93 1.85 7.35
C ALA A 84 11.30 1.92 5.95
N TYR A 85 11.59 2.97 5.21
CA TYR A 85 11.19 3.19 3.84
C TYR A 85 12.41 3.03 2.92
N VAL A 86 12.32 2.10 1.97
CA VAL A 86 13.37 1.78 1.01
C VAL A 86 12.94 2.30 -0.35
N VAL A 87 13.66 3.29 -0.85
CA VAL A 87 13.44 3.88 -2.18
C VAL A 87 14.10 2.97 -3.21
N ASP A 88 13.49 1.81 -3.45
CA ASP A 88 13.92 0.83 -4.45
C ASP A 88 12.71 -0.03 -4.87
N ASN A 89 12.67 -0.44 -6.14
CA ASN A 89 11.55 -1.13 -6.77
C ASN A 89 11.53 -2.62 -6.38
N LEU A 90 11.22 -2.91 -5.12
CA LEU A 90 11.35 -4.24 -4.52
C LEU A 90 10.15 -5.17 -4.78
N TYR A 91 9.06 -4.63 -5.35
CA TYR A 91 7.85 -5.40 -5.63
C TYR A 91 7.34 -5.16 -7.05
N CYS A 92 6.97 -6.24 -7.74
CA CYS A 92 6.33 -6.18 -9.06
C CYS A 92 4.81 -6.20 -8.90
N TYR A 93 4.14 -5.08 -9.16
CA TYR A 93 2.68 -5.01 -9.19
C TYR A 93 2.17 -5.35 -10.60
N GLN A 94 1.50 -6.48 -10.76
CA GLN A 94 0.94 -6.87 -12.07
C GLN A 94 -0.45 -6.27 -12.26
N THR A 95 -0.67 -5.63 -13.41
CA THR A 95 -1.99 -5.21 -13.90
C THR A 95 -2.39 -6.05 -15.11
N ARG A 96 -3.66 -6.44 -15.14
CA ARG A 96 -4.30 -7.17 -16.26
C ARG A 96 -5.71 -6.69 -16.49
N LEU A 97 -6.31 -7.07 -17.60
CA LEU A 97 -7.68 -6.76 -17.95
C LEU A 97 -8.63 -7.38 -16.92
N GLY A 98 -9.60 -6.59 -16.45
CA GLY A 98 -10.49 -7.02 -15.37
C GLY A 98 -9.86 -7.00 -13.96
N SER A 99 -8.60 -6.57 -13.80
CA SER A 99 -8.06 -6.27 -12.46
C SER A 99 -8.90 -5.20 -11.75
N VAL A 100 -8.92 -5.23 -10.42
CA VAL A 100 -9.73 -4.32 -9.61
C VAL A 100 -9.43 -2.85 -9.95
N MET A 101 -8.17 -2.52 -10.23
CA MET A 101 -7.72 -1.19 -10.64
C MET A 101 -8.16 -0.76 -12.05
N ARG A 102 -8.43 -1.71 -12.94
CA ARG A 102 -8.86 -1.45 -14.33
C ARG A 102 -10.36 -1.65 -14.56
N THR A 103 -11.09 -2.03 -13.52
CA THR A 103 -12.56 -2.16 -13.57
C THR A 103 -13.23 -0.90 -13.07
N GLU A 104 -14.40 -0.58 -13.62
CA GLU A 104 -15.16 0.59 -13.19
C GLU A 104 -15.49 0.55 -11.70
N LYS A 105 -15.65 1.75 -11.11
CA LYS A 105 -16.07 1.89 -9.73
C LYS A 105 -17.57 1.58 -9.63
N SER A 106 -17.92 0.48 -8.97
CA SER A 106 -19.30 0.18 -8.63
C SER A 106 -19.76 0.98 -7.41
N MET A 107 -21.07 1.12 -7.23
CA MET A 107 -21.63 1.72 -6.01
C MET A 107 -21.19 0.98 -4.74
N GLN A 108 -20.98 -0.34 -4.81
CA GLN A 108 -20.47 -1.11 -3.68
C GLN A 108 -19.04 -0.69 -3.31
N LYS A 109 -18.14 -0.59 -4.29
CA LYS A 109 -16.76 -0.13 -4.04
C LYS A 109 -16.71 1.28 -3.44
N ILE A 110 -17.62 2.17 -3.86
CA ILE A 110 -17.74 3.51 -3.28
C ILE A 110 -18.18 3.45 -1.82
N ARG A 111 -19.16 2.60 -1.48
CA ARG A 111 -19.58 2.41 -0.08
C ARG A 111 -18.43 1.86 0.76
N ASP A 112 -17.77 0.79 0.28
CA ASP A 112 -16.63 0.19 0.98
C ASP A 112 -15.50 1.20 1.22
N TYR A 113 -15.21 2.06 0.24
CA TYR A 113 -14.23 3.14 0.38
C TYR A 113 -14.60 4.12 1.50
N VAL A 114 -15.86 4.55 1.57
CA VAL A 114 -16.33 5.47 2.62
C VAL A 114 -16.27 4.78 3.98
N THR A 115 -16.73 3.53 4.09
CA THR A 115 -16.64 2.74 5.33
C THR A 115 -15.21 2.59 5.81
N ALA A 116 -14.24 2.38 4.92
CA ALA A 116 -12.84 2.29 5.30
C ALA A 116 -12.24 3.61 5.80
N LEU A 117 -12.82 4.76 5.43
CA LEU A 117 -12.38 6.09 5.88
C LEU A 117 -13.01 6.54 7.21
N GLU A 118 -14.17 5.99 7.58
CA GLU A 118 -14.92 6.37 8.79
C GLU A 118 -14.40 5.67 10.07
N GLU A 119 -13.44 4.76 9.96
CA GLU A 119 -12.82 3.99 11.06
C GLU A 119 -11.39 4.41 11.42
#